data_AF-A0A0A0KAX7-F1
#
_entry.id   AF-A0A0A0KAX7-F1
#
_cell.length_a   1.000
_cell.length_b   1.000
_cell.length_c   1.000
_cell.angle_alpha   90.00
_cell.angle_beta   90.00
_cell.angle_gamma   90.00
#
_symmetry.space_group_name_H-M   'P 1'
#
loop_
_entity.id
_entity.type
_entity.pdbx_description
1 polymer ?
#
loop_
_entity_poly.entity_id
_entity_poly.type
_entity_poly.pdbx_seq_one_letter_code
_entity_poly.pdbx_strand_id
1 'polypeptide(L)'
;MSTLHRSPPSSASPETLTQSNNQIDQLHFNDEDEINLLNSYLQISRSENPTKNSLPTLDSQAFDRLQTAVGPKFSHSVIADKLHRLKLLYHKFARTKSFIKTPHQRQILDLGRSIWGKSPTPVTRKPQVISPSRLLSRRIKQRSITRKEGVGVDVDLKNFPVLVAEFSRQFPGNGVWRDGLRRMNEKNLKDMNEKWVLLHIEGAELKARRAALLKEQLRTTETNEDVN
;
A
#
# COMPACT_ATOMS: atom_id res chain seq x y z
N MET A 1 -51.77 -36.29 -60.93
CA MET A 1 -51.85 -34.82 -61.01
C MET A 1 -52.67 -34.33 -59.82
N SER A 2 -52.11 -33.41 -59.01
CA SER A 2 -52.77 -32.60 -57.95
C SER A 2 -53.06 -33.30 -56.60
N THR A 3 -52.07 -33.39 -55.69
CA THR A 3 -51.76 -32.48 -54.54
C THR A 3 -52.78 -32.47 -53.41
N LEU A 4 -52.48 -33.22 -52.33
CA LEU A 4 -53.14 -33.15 -51.02
C LEU A 4 -52.73 -31.88 -50.27
N HIS A 5 -53.74 -31.20 -49.73
CA HIS A 5 -53.62 -30.01 -48.89
C HIS A 5 -52.96 -30.35 -47.54
N ARG A 6 -51.88 -29.63 -47.24
CA ARG A 6 -51.12 -29.66 -45.99
C ARG A 6 -51.68 -28.60 -45.04
N SER A 7 -52.29 -29.02 -43.94
CA SER A 7 -52.53 -28.14 -42.78
C SER A 7 -51.33 -28.21 -41.84
N PRO A 8 -50.83 -27.09 -41.29
CA PRO A 8 -49.77 -27.11 -40.29
C PRO A 8 -50.36 -27.29 -38.87
N PRO A 9 -49.82 -28.18 -38.03
CA PRO A 9 -50.05 -28.11 -36.60
C PRO A 9 -49.15 -27.02 -35.98
N SER A 10 -49.83 -26.10 -35.31
CA SER A 10 -49.53 -25.54 -33.99
C SER A 10 -48.06 -25.52 -33.52
N SER A 11 -47.55 -24.29 -33.39
CA SER A 11 -46.59 -23.83 -32.38
C SER A 11 -45.52 -24.83 -31.92
N ALA A 12 -44.47 -25.01 -32.74
CA ALA A 12 -43.16 -25.33 -32.20
C ALA A 12 -42.56 -24.04 -31.64
N SER A 13 -42.70 -23.86 -30.32
CA SER A 13 -41.90 -22.92 -29.55
C SER A 13 -40.41 -23.22 -29.75
N PRO A 14 -39.56 -22.25 -30.12
CA PRO A 14 -38.14 -22.42 -29.94
C PRO A 14 -37.85 -22.26 -28.45
N GLU A 15 -37.61 -23.37 -27.74
CA GLU A 15 -36.93 -23.35 -26.46
C GLU A 15 -35.54 -22.74 -26.68
N THR A 16 -35.50 -21.43 -26.55
CA THR A 16 -34.26 -20.68 -26.42
C THR A 16 -33.77 -21.00 -25.02
N LEU A 17 -32.85 -21.95 -24.93
CA LEU A 17 -31.94 -22.08 -23.78
C LEU A 17 -31.02 -20.85 -23.76
N THR A 18 -31.59 -19.69 -23.46
CA THR A 18 -30.87 -18.55 -22.91
C THR A 18 -30.76 -18.81 -21.41
N GLN A 19 -29.89 -19.75 -21.04
CA GLN A 19 -29.33 -19.79 -19.70
C GLN A 19 -28.72 -18.41 -19.44
N SER A 20 -29.24 -17.79 -18.40
CA SER A 20 -28.93 -16.46 -17.89
C SER A 20 -27.43 -16.22 -17.77
N ASN A 21 -26.84 -15.57 -18.77
CA ASN A 21 -25.47 -15.06 -18.74
C ASN A 21 -25.36 -13.72 -17.98
N ASN A 22 -26.37 -13.38 -17.17
CA ASN A 22 -26.50 -12.10 -16.47
C ASN A 22 -26.17 -12.17 -14.97
N GLN A 23 -25.60 -13.28 -14.49
CA GLN A 23 -25.26 -13.47 -13.06
C GLN A 23 -23.78 -13.19 -12.72
N ILE A 24 -22.96 -12.84 -13.72
CA ILE A 24 -21.53 -12.57 -13.51
C ILE A 24 -21.27 -11.09 -13.16
N ASP A 25 -22.25 -10.22 -13.36
CA ASP A 25 -22.10 -8.77 -13.20
C ASP A 25 -22.31 -8.21 -11.77
N GLN A 26 -22.53 -9.04 -10.73
CA GLN A 26 -22.93 -8.54 -9.40
C GLN A 26 -22.09 -9.00 -8.19
N LEU A 27 -20.97 -9.70 -8.38
CA LEU A 27 -20.10 -10.13 -7.28
C LEU A 27 -18.79 -9.34 -7.22
N HIS A 28 -18.85 -8.03 -7.49
CA HIS A 28 -17.70 -7.15 -7.31
C HIS A 28 -17.70 -6.58 -5.88
N PHE A 29 -16.55 -6.66 -5.20
CA PHE A 29 -16.34 -5.94 -3.95
C PHE A 29 -16.04 -4.49 -4.28
N ASN A 30 -16.81 -3.57 -3.71
CA ASN A 30 -16.46 -2.16 -3.75
C ASN A 30 -15.39 -1.84 -2.71
N ASP A 31 -14.74 -0.67 -2.82
CA ASP A 31 -13.71 -0.25 -1.85
C ASP A 31 -14.22 -0.33 -0.40
N GLU A 32 -15.46 0.11 -0.15
CA GLU A 32 -16.08 0.05 1.17
C GLU A 32 -16.33 -1.39 1.67
N ASP A 33 -16.71 -2.29 0.76
CA ASP A 33 -16.91 -3.71 1.05
C ASP A 33 -15.58 -4.37 1.48
N GLU A 34 -14.46 -4.01 0.83
CA GLU A 34 -13.13 -4.51 1.19
C GLU A 34 -12.67 -4.03 2.57
N ILE A 35 -12.93 -2.76 2.89
CA ILE A 35 -12.59 -2.17 4.19
C ILE A 35 -13.45 -2.77 5.31
N ASN A 36 -14.76 -2.93 5.09
CA ASN A 36 -15.66 -3.55 6.06
C ASN A 36 -15.34 -5.03 6.30
N LEU A 37 -14.95 -5.74 5.24
CA LEU A 37 -14.46 -7.11 5.35
C LEU A 37 -13.21 -7.19 6.23
N LEU A 38 -12.21 -6.32 6.00
CA LEU A 38 -10.97 -6.31 6.78
C LEU A 38 -11.19 -5.88 8.24
N ASN A 39 -12.07 -4.90 8.48
CA ASN A 39 -12.43 -4.48 9.83
C ASN A 39 -13.11 -5.62 10.60
N SER A 40 -14.07 -6.28 9.99
CA SER A 40 -14.79 -7.40 10.61
C SER A 40 -13.84 -8.57 10.88
N TYR A 41 -12.95 -8.87 9.94
CA TYR A 41 -11.91 -9.87 10.12
C TYR A 41 -10.94 -9.50 11.25
N LEU A 42 -10.57 -8.23 11.36
CA LEU A 42 -9.74 -7.74 12.46
C LEU A 42 -10.44 -7.91 13.81
N GLN A 43 -11.74 -7.62 13.92
CA GLN A 43 -12.49 -7.81 15.16
C GLN A 43 -12.57 -9.27 15.57
N ILE A 44 -12.87 -10.17 14.61
CA ILE A 44 -12.88 -11.61 14.85
C ILE A 44 -11.50 -12.09 15.32
N SER A 45 -10.43 -11.68 14.63
CA SER A 45 -9.06 -12.06 14.99
C SER A 45 -8.57 -11.52 16.35
N ARG A 46 -9.22 -10.46 16.87
CA ARG A 46 -8.94 -9.92 18.22
C ARG A 46 -9.78 -10.60 19.30
N SER A 47 -10.96 -11.09 18.95
CA SER A 47 -11.90 -11.76 19.85
C SER A 47 -11.55 -13.24 20.06
N GLU A 48 -11.08 -13.93 19.02
CA GLU A 48 -10.70 -15.35 19.04
C GLU A 48 -9.18 -15.49 19.17
N ASN A 49 -8.68 -15.45 20.41
CA ASN A 49 -7.32 -15.80 20.85
C ASN A 49 -6.11 -14.92 20.42
N PRO A 50 -5.37 -14.34 21.39
CA PRO A 50 -4.14 -13.55 21.17
C PRO A 50 -2.86 -14.40 21.00
N THR A 51 -2.94 -15.73 20.84
CA THR A 51 -1.79 -16.63 20.76
C THR A 51 -1.24 -16.75 19.35
N LYS A 52 -0.31 -15.84 19.04
CA LYS A 52 0.89 -16.02 18.19
C LYS A 52 0.72 -16.80 16.87
N ASN A 53 0.69 -16.02 15.78
CA ASN A 53 1.29 -16.30 14.47
C ASN A 53 0.67 -17.39 13.58
N SER A 54 -0.43 -18.05 13.93
CA SER A 54 -1.22 -18.81 12.93
C SER A 54 -2.36 -17.96 12.38
N LEU A 55 -2.59 -18.07 11.07
CA LEU A 55 -3.83 -17.62 10.44
C LEU A 55 -5.00 -18.23 11.23
N PRO A 56 -5.99 -17.46 11.72
CA PRO A 56 -7.13 -18.06 12.40
C PRO A 56 -7.77 -19.03 11.41
N THR A 57 -7.90 -20.29 11.82
CA THR A 57 -8.78 -21.23 11.14
C THR A 57 -10.18 -20.65 11.30
N LEU A 58 -10.66 -19.90 10.30
CA LEU A 58 -12.00 -19.33 10.35
C LEU A 58 -12.98 -20.51 10.40
N ASP A 59 -13.76 -20.57 11.47
CA ASP A 59 -14.90 -21.45 11.56
C ASP A 59 -16.06 -20.91 10.71
N SER A 60 -17.09 -21.75 10.50
CA SER A 60 -18.26 -21.34 9.73
C SER A 60 -18.95 -20.12 10.34
N GLN A 61 -18.92 -20.00 11.68
CA GLN A 61 -19.52 -18.88 12.41
C GLN A 61 -18.79 -17.55 12.16
N ALA A 62 -17.47 -17.56 12.05
CA ALA A 62 -16.68 -16.39 11.67
C ALA A 62 -17.03 -15.94 10.24
N PHE A 63 -17.21 -16.88 9.32
CA PHE A 63 -17.63 -16.55 7.95
C PHE A 63 -19.04 -15.97 7.89
N ASP A 64 -19.99 -16.46 8.71
CA ASP A 64 -21.33 -15.86 8.80
C ASP A 64 -21.28 -14.40 9.27
N ARG A 65 -20.41 -14.09 10.26
CA ARG A 65 -20.19 -12.73 10.75
C ARG A 65 -19.56 -11.84 9.68
N LEU A 66 -18.61 -12.37 8.90
CA LEU A 66 -18.03 -11.65 7.77
C LEU A 66 -19.06 -11.40 6.66
N GLN A 67 -19.87 -12.40 6.32
CA GLN A 67 -20.93 -12.28 5.33
C GLN A 67 -21.95 -11.22 5.73
N THR A 68 -22.29 -11.13 7.02
CA THR A 68 -23.17 -10.08 7.55
C THR A 68 -22.59 -8.67 7.33
N ALA A 69 -21.26 -8.51 7.40
CA ALA A 69 -20.60 -7.22 7.27
C ALA A 69 -20.48 -6.71 5.82
N VAL A 70 -20.34 -7.61 4.85
CA VAL A 70 -20.20 -7.24 3.42
C VAL A 70 -21.48 -7.46 2.62
N GLY A 71 -22.44 -8.17 3.21
CA GLY A 71 -23.75 -8.46 2.67
C GLY A 71 -23.93 -9.92 2.26
N PRO A 72 -25.19 -10.41 2.28
CA PRO A 72 -25.53 -11.81 2.04
C PRO A 72 -25.24 -12.29 0.61
N LYS A 73 -24.99 -11.34 -0.31
CA LYS A 73 -24.65 -11.61 -1.71
C LYS A 73 -23.36 -12.43 -1.87
N PHE A 74 -22.44 -12.42 -0.91
CA PHE A 74 -21.16 -13.11 -1.01
C PHE A 74 -21.16 -14.46 -0.28
N SER A 75 -20.80 -15.53 -0.98
CA SER A 75 -20.58 -16.86 -0.38
C SER A 75 -19.27 -16.92 0.42
N HIS A 76 -19.18 -17.85 1.37
CA HIS A 76 -17.99 -18.07 2.21
C HIS A 76 -16.71 -18.28 1.39
N SER A 77 -16.80 -19.02 0.28
CA SER A 77 -15.65 -19.25 -0.61
C SER A 77 -15.16 -17.96 -1.26
N VAL A 78 -16.08 -17.12 -1.73
CA VAL A 78 -15.77 -15.83 -2.35
C VAL A 78 -15.14 -14.87 -1.34
N ILE A 79 -15.65 -14.86 -0.11
CA ILE A 79 -15.08 -14.09 1.00
C ILE A 79 -13.67 -14.58 1.34
N ALA A 80 -13.46 -15.89 1.43
CA ALA A 80 -12.15 -16.48 1.71
C ALA A 80 -11.13 -16.14 0.62
N ASP A 81 -11.51 -16.28 -0.65
CA ASP A 81 -10.67 -15.91 -1.80
C ASP A 81 -10.35 -14.42 -1.79
N LYS A 82 -11.31 -13.57 -1.46
CA LYS A 82 -11.10 -12.13 -1.37
C LYS A 82 -10.12 -11.77 -0.25
N LEU A 83 -10.29 -12.36 0.94
CA LEU A 83 -9.35 -12.18 2.06
C LEU A 83 -7.93 -12.62 1.67
N HIS A 84 -7.79 -13.74 0.95
CA HIS A 84 -6.50 -14.20 0.45
C HIS A 84 -5.87 -13.20 -0.53
N ARG A 85 -6.65 -12.67 -1.48
CA ARG A 85 -6.18 -11.63 -2.42
C ARG A 85 -5.78 -10.34 -1.69
N LEU A 86 -6.56 -9.90 -0.70
CA LEU A 86 -6.25 -8.72 0.13
C LEU A 86 -4.97 -8.92 0.95
N LYS A 87 -4.72 -10.13 1.45
CA LYS A 87 -3.47 -10.48 2.14
C LYS A 87 -2.26 -10.38 1.20
N LEU A 88 -2.36 -10.91 -0.02
CA LEU A 88 -1.31 -10.79 -1.03
C LEU A 88 -1.05 -9.33 -1.40
N LEU A 89 -2.12 -8.55 -1.55
CA LEU A 89 -2.09 -7.14 -1.89
C LEU A 89 -1.45 -6.31 -0.76
N TYR A 90 -1.80 -6.59 0.50
CA TYR A 90 -1.10 -6.05 1.67
C TYR A 90 0.41 -6.36 1.63
N HIS A 91 0.81 -7.60 1.38
CA HIS A 91 2.23 -7.95 1.31
C HIS A 91 2.96 -7.23 0.17
N LYS A 92 2.29 -7.02 -0.97
CA LYS A 92 2.82 -6.22 -2.08
C LYS A 92 3.03 -4.76 -1.65
N PHE A 93 2.05 -4.14 -0.99
CA PHE A 93 2.17 -2.77 -0.49
C PHE A 93 3.21 -2.62 0.63
N ALA A 94 3.29 -3.60 1.53
CA ALA A 94 4.27 -3.61 2.61
C ALA A 94 5.71 -3.68 2.09
N ARG A 95 5.94 -4.40 0.97
CA ARG A 95 7.25 -4.48 0.29
C ARG A 95 7.55 -3.22 -0.53
N THR A 96 6.54 -2.71 -1.23
CA THR A 96 6.75 -1.65 -2.22
C THR A 96 5.74 -0.53 -2.02
N LYS A 97 6.06 0.35 -1.08
CA LYS A 97 5.20 1.46 -0.64
C LYS A 97 4.88 2.50 -1.73
N SER A 98 5.64 2.52 -2.82
CA SER A 98 5.39 3.39 -3.98
C SER A 98 4.17 3.00 -4.81
N PHE A 99 3.59 1.80 -4.59
CA PHE A 99 2.34 1.40 -5.25
C PHE A 99 1.08 1.93 -4.57
N ILE A 100 1.20 2.60 -3.43
CA ILE A 100 0.06 3.16 -2.69
C ILE A 100 -0.21 4.55 -3.28
N LYS A 101 -1.20 4.62 -4.15
CA LYS A 101 -1.59 5.85 -4.84
C LYS A 101 -2.93 6.38 -4.35
N THR A 102 -3.81 5.50 -3.87
CA THR A 102 -5.16 5.87 -3.44
C THR A 102 -5.33 5.83 -1.92
N PRO A 103 -6.27 6.62 -1.35
CA PRO A 103 -6.62 6.55 0.07
C PRO A 103 -7.07 5.15 0.51
N HIS A 104 -7.86 4.47 -0.34
CA HIS A 104 -8.32 3.10 -0.11
C HIS A 104 -7.16 2.12 0.07
N GLN A 105 -6.14 2.17 -0.79
CA GLN A 105 -4.96 1.31 -0.69
C GLN A 105 -4.17 1.54 0.60
N ARG A 106 -4.16 2.77 1.12
CA ARG A 106 -3.55 3.11 2.40
C ARG A 106 -4.31 2.48 3.55
N GLN A 107 -5.64 2.51 3.52
CA GLN A 107 -6.49 1.86 4.53
C GLN A 107 -6.30 0.33 4.53
N ILE A 108 -6.24 -0.31 3.35
CA ILE A 108 -5.91 -1.75 3.25
C ILE A 108 -4.54 -2.04 3.88
N LEU A 109 -3.52 -1.20 3.64
CA LEU A 109 -2.21 -1.38 4.26
C LEU A 109 -2.28 -1.29 5.79
N ASP A 110 -2.96 -0.28 6.32
CA ASP A 110 -3.02 -0.02 7.76
C ASP A 110 -3.82 -1.10 8.49
N LEU A 111 -4.95 -1.55 7.93
CA LEU A 111 -5.72 -2.68 8.43
C LEU A 111 -4.95 -4.00 8.29
N GLY A 112 -4.37 -4.27 7.11
CA GLY A 112 -3.55 -5.45 6.89
C GLY A 112 -2.33 -5.53 7.81
N ARG A 113 -1.75 -4.39 8.17
CA ARG A 113 -0.68 -4.32 9.18
C ARG A 113 -1.17 -4.66 10.58
N SER A 114 -2.41 -4.32 10.91
CA SER A 114 -3.02 -4.64 12.20
C SER A 114 -3.41 -6.12 12.32
N ILE A 115 -3.74 -6.76 11.18
CA ILE A 115 -4.19 -8.15 11.09
C ILE A 115 -3.00 -9.10 10.92
N TRP A 116 -2.14 -8.87 9.91
CA TRP A 116 -1.04 -9.76 9.53
C TRP A 116 0.35 -9.19 9.84
N GLY A 117 0.43 -7.96 10.34
CA GLY A 117 1.68 -7.39 10.80
C GLY A 117 2.08 -7.93 12.18
N LYS A 118 3.38 -7.93 12.46
CA LYS A 118 3.89 -8.29 13.78
C LYS A 118 3.37 -7.26 14.79
N SER A 119 2.50 -7.65 15.72
CA SER A 119 2.01 -6.74 16.75
C SER A 119 3.20 -6.21 17.57
N PRO A 120 3.24 -4.91 17.91
CA PRO A 120 4.16 -4.45 18.93
C PRO A 120 3.70 -5.10 20.24
N THR A 121 4.46 -6.10 20.71
CA THR A 121 4.32 -6.64 22.07
C THR A 121 4.02 -5.52 23.06
N PRO A 122 2.97 -5.64 23.88
CA PRO A 122 2.61 -4.62 24.86
C PRO A 122 3.72 -4.61 25.91
N VAL A 123 4.59 -3.61 25.83
CA VAL A 123 5.52 -3.31 26.92
C VAL A 123 4.65 -2.74 28.04
N THR A 124 4.50 -3.52 29.12
CA THR A 124 3.92 -3.11 30.39
C THR A 124 4.53 -1.77 30.79
N ARG A 125 3.69 -0.72 30.74
CA ARG A 125 4.06 0.65 31.07
C ARG A 125 4.31 0.75 32.57
N LYS A 126 5.57 0.90 32.97
CA LYS A 126 5.88 1.72 34.16
C LYS A 126 5.98 3.17 33.66
N PRO A 127 5.40 4.15 34.37
CA PRO A 127 5.43 5.54 33.96
C PRO A 127 6.84 6.08 34.20
N GLN A 128 7.66 6.15 33.16
CA GLN A 128 8.83 7.01 33.16
C GLN A 128 8.73 8.00 32.00
N VAL A 129 8.63 9.25 32.43
CA VAL A 129 8.96 10.52 31.78
C VAL A 129 9.51 10.38 30.36
N ILE A 130 8.72 10.88 29.43
CA ILE A 130 8.91 10.87 27.99
C ILE A 130 10.23 11.58 27.63
N SER A 131 11.15 10.82 27.06
CA SER A 131 12.29 11.36 26.31
C SER A 131 12.20 10.83 24.86
N PRO A 132 12.35 11.65 23.80
CA PRO A 132 11.91 11.32 22.43
C PRO A 132 12.77 10.28 21.70
N SER A 133 13.70 9.62 22.38
CA SER A 133 14.85 8.93 21.79
C SER A 133 14.64 7.43 21.52
N ARG A 134 13.44 6.87 21.71
CA ARG A 134 13.20 5.40 21.64
C ARG A 134 12.34 4.91 20.48
N LEU A 135 12.05 5.73 19.46
CA LEU A 135 11.29 5.30 18.28
C LEU A 135 12.12 4.61 17.18
N LEU A 136 13.46 4.49 17.33
CA LEU A 136 14.33 3.96 16.28
C LEU A 136 14.84 2.52 16.51
N SER A 137 14.62 1.91 17.67
CA SER A 137 15.34 0.66 18.00
C SER A 137 14.67 -0.66 17.57
N ARG A 138 13.55 -0.65 16.81
CA ARG A 138 12.82 -1.91 16.48
C ARG A 138 12.75 -2.27 15.00
N ARG A 139 13.71 -1.82 14.18
CA ARG A 139 13.78 -2.20 12.76
C ARG A 139 15.16 -2.62 12.28
N ILE A 140 15.87 -3.45 13.05
CA ILE A 140 17.07 -4.15 12.55
C ILE A 140 17.05 -5.58 13.10
N LYS A 141 16.19 -6.44 12.53
CA LYS A 141 16.38 -7.90 12.62
C LYS A 141 15.69 -8.59 11.45
N GLN A 142 16.39 -8.58 10.32
CA GLN A 142 16.53 -9.67 9.33
C GLN A 142 17.02 -9.08 8.00
N ARG A 143 18.33 -8.84 7.93
CA ARG A 143 19.12 -9.21 6.76
C ARG A 143 20.31 -9.95 7.33
N SER A 144 20.28 -11.27 7.22
CA SER A 144 21.47 -12.12 7.29
C SER A 144 22.40 -11.65 6.18
N ILE A 145 23.30 -10.74 6.51
CA ILE A 145 24.56 -10.57 5.82
C ILE A 145 25.57 -11.16 6.79
N THR A 146 26.22 -12.21 6.33
CA THR A 146 27.46 -12.74 6.86
C THR A 146 28.27 -11.61 7.47
N ARG A 147 28.47 -11.67 8.80
CA ARG A 147 29.48 -10.87 9.48
C ARG A 147 30.83 -11.34 8.94
N LYS A 148 31.27 -10.77 7.83
CA LYS A 148 32.70 -10.49 7.68
C LYS A 148 32.90 -9.19 8.42
N GLU A 149 33.51 -9.35 9.58
CA GLU A 149 34.27 -8.36 10.32
C GLU A 149 35.14 -7.59 9.31
N GLY A 150 34.58 -6.54 8.74
CA GLY A 150 35.29 -5.57 7.93
C GLY A 150 35.76 -4.52 8.90
N VAL A 151 37.07 -4.55 9.17
CA VAL A 151 37.85 -3.44 9.73
C VAL A 151 37.21 -2.12 9.33
N GLY A 152 36.88 -1.28 10.31
CA GLY A 152 36.22 0.00 10.11
C GLY A 152 37.05 0.88 9.18
N VAL A 153 36.78 0.80 7.88
CA VAL A 153 37.24 1.77 6.90
C VAL A 153 36.36 2.98 7.10
N ASP A 154 36.88 3.98 7.78
CA ASP A 154 36.23 5.29 7.88
C ASP A 154 36.09 5.84 6.46
N VAL A 155 34.85 5.87 5.95
CA VAL A 155 34.60 6.33 4.58
C VAL A 155 34.60 7.86 4.57
N ASP A 156 35.49 8.47 3.78
CA ASP A 156 35.56 9.92 3.69
C ASP A 156 34.30 10.49 3.01
N LEU A 157 33.55 11.30 3.76
CA LEU A 157 32.30 11.92 3.31
C LEU A 157 32.52 13.04 2.30
N LYS A 158 33.77 13.51 2.12
CA LYS A 158 34.11 14.51 1.09
C LYS A 158 33.74 14.06 -0.32
N ASN A 159 33.71 12.75 -0.56
CA ASN A 159 33.34 12.17 -1.86
C ASN A 159 31.82 12.20 -2.14
N PHE A 160 31.00 12.58 -1.16
CA PHE A 160 29.53 12.58 -1.27
C PHE A 160 28.94 13.96 -0.88
N PRO A 161 29.30 15.04 -1.60
CA PRO A 161 28.96 16.40 -1.20
C PRO A 161 27.45 16.68 -1.21
N VAL A 162 26.70 16.09 -2.14
CA VAL A 162 25.23 16.27 -2.25
C VAL A 162 24.55 15.66 -1.03
N LEU A 163 24.99 14.48 -0.62
CA LEU A 163 24.49 13.82 0.59
C LEU A 163 24.77 14.66 1.84
N VAL A 164 25.99 15.17 1.97
CA VAL A 164 26.41 16.00 3.10
C VAL A 164 25.62 17.31 3.16
N ALA A 165 25.39 17.96 2.02
CA ALA A 165 24.62 19.20 1.94
C ALA A 165 23.16 18.98 2.38
N GLU A 166 22.52 17.90 1.91
CA GLU A 166 21.13 17.59 2.24
C GLU A 166 20.93 17.24 3.72
N PHE A 167 21.79 16.39 4.27
CA PHE A 167 21.71 16.08 5.70
C PHE A 167 22.04 17.28 6.59
N SER A 168 22.97 18.15 6.15
CA SER A 168 23.24 19.41 6.85
C SER A 168 22.04 20.35 6.85
N ARG A 169 21.31 20.43 5.72
CA ARG A 169 20.09 21.24 5.59
C ARG A 169 18.95 20.69 6.45
N GLN A 170 18.76 19.37 6.44
CA GLN A 170 17.65 18.73 7.14
C GLN A 170 17.87 18.60 8.65
N PHE A 171 19.12 18.48 9.08
CA PHE A 171 19.52 18.33 10.48
C PHE A 171 20.56 19.39 10.88
N PRO A 172 20.16 20.67 10.96
CA PRO A 172 21.06 21.74 11.37
C PRO A 172 21.52 21.53 12.82
N GLY A 173 22.78 21.89 13.11
CA GLY A 173 23.33 21.89 14.47
C GLY A 173 23.64 20.52 15.10
N ASN A 174 23.25 19.41 14.47
CA ASN A 174 23.55 18.07 14.97
C ASN A 174 24.59 17.39 14.06
N GLY A 175 25.78 17.08 14.57
CA GLY A 175 26.84 16.38 13.82
C GLY A 175 26.71 14.85 13.76
N VAL A 176 25.80 14.26 14.55
CA VAL A 176 25.68 12.81 14.73
C VAL A 176 25.38 12.07 13.42
N TRP A 177 24.70 12.72 12.47
CA TRP A 177 24.47 12.12 11.16
C TRP A 177 25.76 11.91 10.38
N ARG A 178 26.82 12.73 10.56
CA ARG A 178 28.11 12.54 9.89
C ARG A 178 28.75 11.23 10.34
N ASP A 179 28.72 10.95 11.63
CA ASP A 179 29.24 9.69 12.18
C ASP A 179 28.38 8.49 11.76
N GLY A 180 27.07 8.69 11.62
CA GLY A 180 26.17 7.71 11.05
C GLY A 180 26.49 7.38 9.59
N LEU A 181 26.78 8.40 8.78
CA LEU A 181 27.17 8.23 7.38
C LEU A 181 28.54 7.56 7.23
N ARG A 182 29.54 7.98 8.02
CA ARG A 182 30.91 7.40 8.02
C ARG A 182 30.93 5.90 8.30
N ARG A 183 30.01 5.41 9.12
CA ARG A 183 29.87 3.99 9.47
C ARG A 183 29.15 3.16 8.41
N MET A 184 28.66 3.78 7.33
CA MET A 184 28.03 3.06 6.24
C MET A 184 29.04 2.67 5.17
N ASN A 185 28.78 1.54 4.51
CA ASN A 185 29.59 1.08 3.39
C ASN A 185 29.56 2.09 2.24
N GLU A 186 30.70 2.30 1.58
CA GLU A 186 30.85 3.23 0.46
C GLU A 186 29.84 2.99 -0.66
N LYS A 187 29.55 1.74 -1.01
CA LYS A 187 28.52 1.38 -2.01
C LYS A 187 27.14 1.94 -1.66
N ASN A 188 26.78 1.94 -0.38
CA ASN A 188 25.48 2.47 0.07
C ASN A 188 25.48 4.00 0.03
N LEU A 189 26.60 4.64 0.42
CA LEU A 189 26.74 6.10 0.34
C LEU A 189 26.66 6.59 -1.11
N LYS A 190 27.31 5.88 -2.04
CA LYS A 190 27.24 6.17 -3.48
C LYS A 190 25.82 6.06 -4.03
N ASP A 191 25.12 4.96 -3.77
CA ASP A 191 23.73 4.76 -4.20
C ASP A 191 22.79 5.83 -3.62
N MET A 192 22.99 6.22 -2.35
CA MET A 192 22.22 7.32 -1.76
C MET A 192 22.54 8.67 -2.41
N ASN A 193 23.81 8.97 -2.64
CA ASN A 193 24.23 10.23 -3.24
C ASN A 193 23.68 10.38 -4.67
N GLU A 194 23.74 9.32 -5.48
CA GLU A 194 23.17 9.29 -6.84
C GLU A 194 21.65 9.50 -6.82
N LYS A 195 20.92 8.84 -5.92
CA LYS A 195 19.48 9.06 -5.75
C LYS A 195 19.15 10.49 -5.38
N TRP A 196 19.93 11.09 -4.48
CA TRP A 196 19.75 12.50 -4.12
C TRP A 196 20.01 13.44 -5.29
N VAL A 197 21.01 13.17 -6.13
CA VAL A 197 21.26 13.94 -7.36
C VAL A 197 20.06 13.85 -8.31
N LEU A 198 19.55 12.64 -8.55
CA LEU A 198 18.38 12.44 -9.43
C LEU A 198 17.15 13.20 -8.93
N LEU A 199 16.86 13.12 -7.63
CA LEU A 199 15.75 13.87 -7.02
C LEU A 199 15.92 15.39 -7.14
N HIS A 200 17.15 15.90 -7.10
CA HIS A 200 17.41 17.33 -7.31
C HIS A 200 17.12 17.76 -8.73
N ILE A 201 17.54 16.96 -9.72
CA ILE A 201 17.28 17.23 -11.13
C ILE A 201 15.77 17.23 -11.38
N GLU A 202 15.07 16.18 -10.97
CA GLU A 202 13.61 16.07 -11.13
C GLU A 202 12.88 17.21 -10.39
N GLY A 203 13.32 17.54 -9.18
CA GLY A 203 12.78 18.66 -8.41
C GLY A 203 13.01 20.02 -9.06
N ALA A 204 14.17 20.22 -9.72
CA ALA A 204 14.48 21.44 -10.46
C ALA A 204 13.62 21.54 -11.73
N GLU A 205 13.45 20.46 -12.47
CA GLU A 205 12.55 20.41 -13.63
C GLU A 205 11.11 20.72 -13.25
N LEU A 206 10.63 20.15 -12.15
CA LEU A 206 9.27 20.39 -11.67
C LEU A 206 9.08 21.86 -11.28
N LYS A 207 10.07 22.45 -10.59
CA LYS A 207 10.05 23.89 -10.25
C LYS A 207 10.09 24.77 -11.49
N ALA A 208 10.88 24.42 -12.50
CA ALA A 208 10.94 25.16 -13.76
C ALA A 208 9.61 25.12 -14.50
N ARG A 209 8.97 23.94 -14.59
CA ARG A 209 7.62 23.80 -15.19
C ARG A 209 6.59 24.62 -14.44
N ARG A 210 6.62 24.59 -13.10
CA ARG A 210 5.73 25.41 -12.28
C ARG A 210 5.95 26.91 -12.50
N ALA A 211 7.20 27.35 -12.58
CA ALA A 211 7.54 28.75 -12.83
C ALA A 211 7.10 29.21 -14.24
N ALA A 212 7.24 28.35 -15.25
CA ALA A 212 6.76 28.63 -16.61
C ALA A 212 5.23 28.81 -16.65
N LEU A 213 4.48 27.91 -16.01
CA LEU A 213 3.03 28.02 -15.90
C LEU A 213 2.60 29.30 -15.16
N LEU A 214 3.27 29.64 -14.06
CA LEU A 214 2.99 30.89 -13.34
C LEU A 214 3.25 32.13 -14.21
N LYS A 215 4.34 32.11 -15.00
CA LYS A 215 4.65 33.19 -15.95
C LYS A 215 3.58 33.31 -17.04
N GLU A 216 3.09 32.20 -17.56
CA GLU A 216 1.99 32.20 -18.55
C GLU A 216 0.69 32.76 -17.96
N GLN A 217 0.34 32.36 -16.73
CA GLN A 217 -0.84 32.89 -16.03
C GLN A 217 -0.74 34.41 -15.85
N LEU A 218 0.40 34.91 -15.37
CA LEU A 218 0.63 36.34 -15.22
C LEU A 218 0.54 37.10 -16.55
N ARG A 219 1.12 36.54 -17.62
CA ARG A 219 1.03 37.14 -18.96
C ARG A 219 -0.41 37.24 -19.45
N THR A 220 -1.24 36.21 -19.21
CA THR A 220 -2.66 36.23 -19.64
C THR A 220 -3.52 37.18 -18.84
N THR A 221 -3.19 37.43 -17.57
CA THR A 221 -3.92 38.40 -16.74
C THR A 221 -3.58 39.83 -17.14
N GLU A 222 -2.32 40.12 -17.47
CA GLU A 222 -1.89 41.45 -17.95
C GLU A 222 -2.55 41.80 -19.29
N THR A 223 -2.64 40.87 -20.24
CA THR A 223 -3.27 41.12 -21.55
C THR A 223 -4.79 41.33 -21.51
N ASN A 224 -5.46 40.91 -20.43
CA ASN A 224 -6.91 41.09 -20.28
C ASN A 224 -7.27 42.40 -19.58
N GLU A 225 -6.32 43.09 -18.93
CA GLU A 225 -6.54 44.42 -18.34
C GLU A 225 -6.31 45.56 -19.36
N ASP A 226 -5.59 45.31 -20.46
CA ASP A 226 -5.37 46.30 -21.54
C ASP A 226 -6.49 46.36 -22.60
N VAL A 227 -7.56 45.56 -22.46
CA VAL A 227 -8.67 45.45 -23.43
C VAL A 227 -10.00 45.95 -22.85
N ASN A 228 -9.99 46.69 -21.72
CA ASN A 228 -11.19 47.28 -21.14
C ASN A 228 -11.06 48.79 -20.94
#